data_AF-A0A1D2R598-F1
#
_entry.id   AF-A0A1D2R598-F1
#
_cell.length_a   1.000
_cell.length_b   1.000
_cell.length_c   1.000
_cell.angle_alpha   90.00
_cell.angle_beta   90.00
_cell.angle_gamma   90.00
#
_symmetry.space_group_name_H-M   'P 1'
#
loop_
_entity.id
_entity.type
_entity.pdbx_description
1 polymer ?
#
loop_
_entity_poly.entity_id
_entity_poly.type
_entity_poly.pdbx_seq_one_letter_code
_entity_poly.pdbx_strand_id
1 'polypeptide(L)'
;MYVWDISWSSKTKGKNKFLDYIVTVRYDSDNNGIAEVTDALVSDATVYSTLTHVDTGDYWTYSGITDSNGQVTFTQKVTSTGNYKAEVTDITHSTYTYTPTLFFFIFKCNKLENV
;
A
#
# COMPACT_ATOMS: atom_id res chain seq x y z
N MET A 1 -1.32 -12.65 7.90
CA MET A 1 -1.51 -11.28 7.39
C MET A 1 -1.32 -11.29 5.90
N TYR A 2 -2.02 -10.42 5.18
CA TYR A 2 -1.88 -10.19 3.76
C TYR A 2 -2.30 -8.75 3.46
N VAL A 3 -1.90 -8.22 2.30
CA VAL A 3 -2.42 -6.91 1.86
C VAL A 3 -3.82 -7.12 1.31
N TRP A 4 -4.80 -6.41 1.86
CA TRP A 4 -6.20 -6.47 1.41
C TRP A 4 -6.44 -5.54 0.24
N ASP A 5 -5.93 -4.31 0.33
CA ASP A 5 -6.13 -3.29 -0.68
C ASP A 5 -4.97 -2.29 -0.71
N ILE A 6 -4.75 -1.71 -1.89
CA ILE A 6 -4.02 -0.45 -2.04
C ILE A 6 -4.98 0.55 -2.65
N SER A 7 -5.27 1.65 -1.97
CA SER A 7 -6.06 2.74 -2.55
C SER A 7 -5.19 3.97 -2.79
N TRP A 8 -5.60 4.83 -3.71
CA TRP A 8 -4.81 5.98 -4.15
C TRP A 8 -5.60 7.27 -3.96
N SER A 9 -4.89 8.33 -3.60
CA SER A 9 -5.40 9.69 -3.71
C SER A 9 -4.30 10.64 -4.14
N SER A 10 -4.66 11.82 -4.63
CA SER A 10 -3.69 12.86 -4.93
C SER A 10 -4.17 14.18 -4.38
N LYS A 11 -3.22 15.02 -3.98
CA LYS A 11 -3.50 16.35 -3.44
C LYS A 11 -2.48 17.36 -3.93
N THR A 12 -2.92 18.60 -4.08
CA THR A 12 -2.06 19.72 -4.44
C THR A 12 -1.95 20.67 -3.25
N LYS A 13 -0.73 21.01 -2.85
CA LYS A 13 -0.46 22.01 -1.81
C LYS A 13 0.49 23.08 -2.36
N GLY A 14 -0.08 24.24 -2.69
CA GLY A 14 0.63 25.28 -3.43
C GLY A 14 1.04 24.77 -4.81
N LYS A 15 2.32 24.91 -5.18
CA LYS A 15 2.86 24.42 -6.46
C LYS A 15 3.23 22.93 -6.45
N ASN A 16 3.07 22.24 -5.32
CA ASN A 16 3.50 20.86 -5.14
C ASN A 16 2.33 19.89 -5.29
N LYS A 17 2.51 18.83 -6.07
CA LYS A 17 1.60 17.69 -6.14
C LYS A 17 2.12 16.57 -5.25
N PHE A 18 1.19 15.87 -4.60
CA PHE A 18 1.47 14.72 -3.75
C PHE A 18 0.59 13.56 -4.21
N LEU A 19 1.21 12.39 -4.26
CA LEU A 19 0.55 11.13 -4.48
C LEU A 19 0.56 10.37 -3.16
N ASP A 20 -0.63 10.04 -2.67
CA ASP A 20 -0.81 9.23 -1.49
C ASP A 20 -1.29 7.83 -1.93
N TYR A 21 -0.74 6.80 -1.32
CA TYR A 21 -1.30 5.46 -1.40
C TYR A 21 -1.46 4.86 -0.01
N ILE A 22 -2.60 4.22 0.20
CA ILE A 22 -3.00 3.65 1.48
C ILE A 22 -2.99 2.13 1.33
N VAL A 23 -2.17 1.46 2.13
CA VAL A 23 -2.13 0.00 2.19
C VAL A 23 -3.01 -0.45 3.35
N THR A 24 -3.98 -1.33 3.07
CA THR A 24 -4.80 -1.97 4.09
C THR A 24 -4.32 -3.40 4.33
N VAL A 25 -4.13 -3.80 5.58
CA VAL A 25 -3.65 -5.12 5.98
C VAL A 25 -4.73 -5.85 6.78
N ARG A 26 -4.96 -7.10 6.43
CA ARG A 26 -5.86 -8.03 7.13
C ARG A 26 -5.14 -9.33 7.49
N TYR A 27 -5.71 -10.12 8.39
CA TYR A 27 -5.29 -11.49 8.63
C TYR A 27 -6.49 -12.43 8.49
N ASP A 28 -6.25 -13.59 7.86
CA ASP A 28 -7.20 -14.69 7.68
C ASP A 28 -7.68 -15.19 9.04
N SER A 29 -8.81 -14.65 9.48
CA SER A 29 -9.22 -14.71 10.89
C SER A 29 -10.15 -15.87 11.21
N ASP A 30 -10.80 -16.40 10.19
CA ASP A 30 -11.55 -17.65 10.25
C ASP A 30 -10.73 -18.85 9.74
N ASN A 31 -9.50 -18.59 9.25
CA ASN A 31 -8.50 -19.58 8.84
C ASN A 31 -9.01 -20.47 7.68
N ASN A 32 -9.74 -19.86 6.75
CA ASN A 32 -10.32 -20.53 5.59
C ASN A 32 -9.42 -20.49 4.34
N GLY A 33 -8.31 -19.74 4.41
CA GLY A 33 -7.33 -19.62 3.32
C GLY A 33 -7.76 -18.70 2.18
N ILE A 34 -8.79 -17.88 2.37
CA ILE A 34 -9.35 -16.96 1.38
C ILE A 34 -9.26 -15.54 1.95
N ALA A 35 -8.66 -14.62 1.20
CA ALA A 35 -8.66 -13.21 1.59
C ALA A 35 -10.04 -12.59 1.36
N GLU A 36 -10.70 -12.11 2.43
CA GLU A 36 -12.04 -11.54 2.31
C GLU A 36 -12.39 -10.44 3.34
N VAL A 37 -13.53 -9.78 3.14
CA VAL A 37 -13.93 -8.60 3.92
C VAL A 37 -14.31 -8.92 5.37
N THR A 38 -14.56 -10.18 5.70
CA THR A 38 -14.83 -10.65 7.06
C THR A 38 -13.56 -10.85 7.87
N ASP A 39 -12.39 -10.86 7.23
CA ASP A 39 -11.11 -10.99 7.92
C ASP A 39 -10.76 -9.81 8.81
N ALA A 40 -10.11 -10.07 9.93
CA ALA A 40 -9.75 -9.03 10.87
C ALA A 40 -8.69 -8.07 10.29
N LEU A 41 -8.89 -6.77 10.53
CA LEU A 41 -7.88 -5.73 10.28
C LEU A 41 -6.69 -5.92 11.21
N VAL A 42 -5.49 -5.56 10.75
CA VAL A 42 -4.26 -5.72 11.54
C VAL A 42 -3.64 -4.36 11.84
N SER A 43 -3.78 -3.90 13.09
CA SER A 43 -3.03 -2.76 13.61
C SER A 43 -1.59 -3.13 13.95
N ASP A 44 -0.72 -2.13 14.08
CA ASP A 44 0.67 -2.27 14.53
C ASP A 44 1.56 -3.18 13.64
N ALA A 45 1.12 -3.49 12.42
CA ALA A 45 1.93 -4.19 11.44
C ALA A 45 2.87 -3.21 10.74
N THR A 46 4.15 -3.55 10.66
CA THR A 46 5.12 -2.77 9.87
C THR A 46 5.06 -3.23 8.42
N VAL A 47 4.68 -2.32 7.53
CA VAL A 47 4.57 -2.55 6.08
C VAL A 47 5.79 -1.97 5.40
N TYR A 48 6.43 -2.76 4.53
CA TYR A 48 7.53 -2.33 3.66
C TYR A 48 7.02 -2.26 2.21
N SER A 49 7.29 -1.16 1.52
CA SER A 49 6.73 -0.91 0.20
C SER A 49 7.70 -0.15 -0.71
N THR A 50 7.50 -0.32 -2.01
CA THR A 50 8.14 0.46 -3.05
C THR A 50 7.11 1.25 -3.85
N LEU A 51 7.50 2.43 -4.31
CA LEU A 51 6.79 3.23 -5.30
C LEU A 51 7.69 3.43 -6.51
N THR A 52 7.17 3.25 -7.72
CA THR A 52 7.94 3.42 -8.96
C THR A 52 7.16 4.29 -9.94
N HIS A 53 7.82 5.30 -10.51
CA HIS A 53 7.31 5.99 -11.70
C HIS A 53 7.61 5.11 -12.92
N VAL A 54 6.58 4.53 -13.53
CA VAL A 54 6.73 3.51 -14.58
C VAL A 54 7.45 4.06 -15.80
N ASP A 55 7.16 5.31 -16.17
CA ASP A 55 7.71 5.90 -17.39
C ASP A 55 9.18 6.35 -17.27
N THR A 56 9.62 6.81 -16.09
CA THR A 56 10.99 7.30 -15.88
C THR A 56 11.89 6.27 -15.19
N GLY A 57 11.31 5.29 -14.50
CA GLY A 57 12.04 4.35 -13.66
C GLY A 57 12.41 4.89 -12.28
N ASP A 58 12.00 6.11 -11.93
CA ASP A 58 12.24 6.67 -10.60
C ASP A 58 11.61 5.78 -9.52
N TYR A 59 12.31 5.61 -8.40
CA TYR A 59 11.97 4.62 -7.39
C TYR A 59 12.15 5.16 -5.97
N TRP A 60 11.24 4.78 -5.09
CA TRP A 60 11.23 5.14 -3.67
C TRP A 60 10.91 3.93 -2.80
N THR A 61 11.50 3.90 -1.60
CA THR A 61 11.21 2.89 -0.56
C THR A 61 10.53 3.53 0.62
N TYR A 62 9.62 2.78 1.23
CA TYR A 62 8.83 3.20 2.37
C TYR A 62 8.74 2.10 3.41
N SER A 63 8.63 2.52 4.67
CA SER A 63 8.14 1.68 5.76
C SER A 63 7.23 2.49 6.66
N GLY A 64 6.22 1.83 7.24
CA GLY A 64 5.27 2.48 8.14
C GLY A 64 4.44 1.46 8.90
N ILE A 65 3.78 1.93 9.96
CA ILE A 65 3.01 1.08 10.88
C ILE A 65 1.52 1.30 10.60
N THR A 66 0.75 0.21 10.54
CA THR A 66 -0.70 0.29 10.37
C THR A 66 -1.40 0.84 11.61
N ASP A 67 -2.41 1.69 11.39
CA ASP A 67 -3.27 2.23 12.43
C ASP A 67 -4.32 1.22 12.92
N SER A 68 -5.24 1.66 13.79
CA SER A 68 -6.35 0.82 14.29
C SER A 68 -7.31 0.32 13.20
N ASN A 69 -7.27 0.91 12.00
CA ASN A 69 -8.04 0.48 10.84
C ASN A 69 -7.24 -0.47 9.94
N GLY A 70 -6.06 -0.92 10.38
CA GLY A 70 -5.16 -1.74 9.60
C GLY A 70 -4.58 -1.02 8.39
N GLN A 71 -4.52 0.32 8.42
CA GLN A 71 -4.10 1.13 7.28
C GLN A 71 -2.79 1.86 7.56
N VAL A 72 -1.94 1.96 6.54
CA VAL A 72 -0.78 2.86 6.53
C VAL A 72 -0.82 3.71 5.26
N THR A 73 -0.55 5.00 5.40
CA THR A 73 -0.50 5.95 4.27
C THR A 73 0.93 6.33 3.96
N PHE A 74 1.31 6.22 2.70
CA PHE A 74 2.59 6.71 2.19
C PHE A 74 2.36 7.89 1.25
N THR A 75 3.13 8.96 1.43
CA THR A 75 3.00 10.20 0.66
C THR A 75 4.29 10.49 -0.10
N GLN A 76 4.21 10.55 -1.43
CA GLN A 76 5.30 11.00 -2.29
C GLN A 76 5.00 12.38 -2.86
N LYS A 77 5.93 13.32 -2.72
CA LYS A 77 5.91 14.55 -3.52
C LYS A 77 6.31 14.20 -4.95
N VAL A 78 5.44 14.45 -5.91
CA VAL A 78 5.65 14.09 -7.32
C VAL A 78 5.85 15.34 -8.17
N THR A 79 6.75 15.24 -9.15
CA THR A 79 7.10 16.35 -10.06
C THR A 79 6.59 16.13 -11.49
N SER A 80 6.17 14.92 -11.83
CA SER A 80 5.67 14.52 -13.15
C SER A 80 4.32 13.82 -13.05
N THR A 81 3.47 14.04 -14.05
CA THR A 81 2.32 13.19 -14.34
C THR A 81 2.78 11.89 -14.99
N GLY A 82 2.04 10.81 -14.80
CA GLY A 82 2.41 9.53 -15.35
C GLY A 82 1.83 8.37 -14.57
N ASN A 83 2.26 7.18 -14.92
CA ASN A 83 1.87 5.95 -14.24
C ASN A 83 2.80 5.69 -13.05
N TYR A 84 2.21 5.47 -11.88
CA TYR A 84 2.93 5.12 -10.66
C TYR A 84 2.49 3.75 -10.17
N LYS A 85 3.45 2.90 -9.81
CA LYS A 85 3.23 1.54 -9.31
C LYS A 85 3.64 1.46 -7.85
N ALA A 86 2.73 1.05 -6.97
CA ALA A 86 3.07 0.66 -5.59
C ALA A 86 3.09 -0.86 -5.46
N GLU A 87 4.06 -1.37 -4.72
CA GLU A 87 4.24 -2.79 -4.39
C GLU A 87 4.56 -2.91 -2.90
N VAL A 88 3.93 -3.86 -2.20
CA VAL A 88 4.28 -4.21 -0.82
C VAL A 88 5.24 -5.39 -0.87
N THR A 89 6.44 -5.20 -0.36
CA THR A 89 7.52 -6.19 -0.44
C THR A 89 7.56 -7.09 0.79
N ASP A 90 7.14 -6.59 1.96
CA ASP A 90 7.09 -7.36 3.20
C ASP A 90 6.12 -6.75 4.21
N ILE A 91 5.64 -7.56 5.16
CA ILE A 91 4.89 -7.12 6.33
C ILE A 91 5.37 -7.88 7.56
N THR A 92 5.69 -7.18 8.64
CA THR A 92 6.09 -7.79 9.90
C THR A 92 5.15 -7.42 11.05
N HIS A 93 4.91 -8.36 11.95
CA HIS A 93 4.10 -8.19 13.15
C HIS A 93 4.55 -9.22 14.20
N SER A 94 4.37 -8.93 15.49
CA SER A 94 4.82 -9.83 16.57
C SER A 94 4.04 -11.14 16.64
N THR A 95 2.77 -11.12 16.21
CA THR A 95 1.81 -12.23 16.44
C THR A 95 1.42 -12.96 15.17
N TYR A 96 1.45 -12.28 14.02
CA TYR A 96 0.88 -12.79 12.78
C TYR A 96 1.97 -12.92 11.73
N THR A 97 1.94 -13.99 10.95
CA THR A 97 2.87 -14.21 9.85
C THR A 97 2.33 -13.59 8.57
N TYR A 98 3.20 -12.96 7.77
CA TYR A 98 2.82 -12.48 6.44
C TYR A 98 2.77 -13.64 5.43
N THR A 99 1.63 -13.74 4.75
CA THR A 99 1.34 -14.77 3.75
C THR A 99 1.02 -14.07 2.43
N PRO A 100 2.06 -13.67 1.66
CA PRO A 100 1.88 -12.91 0.42
C PRO A 100 1.09 -13.67 -0.66
N THR A 101 0.90 -14.97 -0.50
CA THR A 101 0.16 -15.82 -1.46
C THR A 101 -1.36 -15.79 -1.27
N LEU A 102 -1.87 -15.30 -0.13
CA LEU A 102 -3.32 -15.17 0.11
C LEU A 102 -3.96 -14.12 -0.81
N PHE A 103 -3.14 -13.22 -1.38
CA PHE A 103 -3.59 -12.32 -2.42
C PHE A 103 -2.53 -12.24 -3.52
N PHE A 104 -2.89 -12.65 -4.73
CA PHE A 104 -1.96 -12.73 -5.84
C PHE A 104 -1.59 -11.31 -6.31
N PHE A 105 -0.32 -10.93 -6.13
CA PHE A 105 0.31 -9.75 -6.76
C PHE A 105 -0.36 -8.41 -6.45
N ILE A 106 -0.05 -7.81 -5.31
CA ILE A 106 -0.55 -6.47 -5.01
C ILE A 106 0.40 -5.42 -5.57
N PHE A 107 0.23 -5.25 -6.88
CA PHE A 107 0.68 -4.13 -7.64
C PHE A 107 -0.55 -3.32 -7.99
N LYS A 108 -0.57 -2.05 -7.62
CA LYS A 108 -1.53 -1.13 -8.22
C LYS A 108 -0.81 -0.03 -8.97
N CYS A 109 -1.26 0.18 -10.18
CA CYS A 109 -0.86 1.31 -11.00
C CYS A 109 -1.92 2.39 -10.87
N ASN A 110 -1.52 3.63 -10.61
CA ASN A 110 -2.38 4.79 -10.70
C ASN A 110 -1.79 5.80 -11.68
N LYS A 111 -2.65 6.35 -12.56
CA LYS A 111 -2.26 7.41 -13.48
C LYS A 111 -2.55 8.75 -12.82
N LEU A 112 -1.51 9.54 -12.59
CA LEU A 112 -1.67 10.93 -12.15
C LEU A 112 -1.86 11.83 -13.36
N GLU A 113 -3.03 12.45 -13.48
CA GLU A 113 -3.35 13.37 -14.56
C GLU A 113 -3.14 14.83 -14.15
N ASN A 114 -3.05 15.72 -15.14
CA ASN A 114 -3.11 17.15 -14.88
C ASN A 114 -4.58 17.53 -14.60
N VAL A 115 -4.91 17.74 -13.33
CA VAL A 115 -6.10 18.50 -12.93
C VAL A 115 -5.91 19.95 -13.29
#